data_AF-T2JTA0-F1
#
_entry.id   AF-T2JTA0-F1
#
_cell.length_a   1.000
_cell.length_b   1.000
_cell.length_c   1.000
_cell.angle_alpha   90.00
_cell.angle_beta   90.00
_cell.angle_gamma   90.00
#
_symmetry.space_group_name_H-M   'P 1'
#
loop_
_entity.id
_entity.type
_entity.pdbx_description
1 polymer ?
#
loop_
_entity_poly.entity_id
_entity_poly.type
_entity_poly.pdbx_seq_one_letter_code
_entity_poly.pdbx_strand_id
1 'polypeptide(L)'
;MTKPKIKIFSFFAGSGFLDLGFELSGFEIVYVNELYSPFMEAYRYSRKLLKLSSPEYGYHQGEKGDVKQLVTGKTALNLGELIKDARKDCHIVGFIGGPPCPDFSIGGKNRGIHGDNGQLSGAYIELICQQQPDFFSSKMSKDYIKLTNIVFFLKP
;
A
#
# COMPACT_ATOMS: atom_id res chain seq x y z
N MET A 1 28.74 6.10 -5.93
CA MET A 1 27.84 5.77 -4.80
C MET A 1 26.42 5.89 -5.30
N THR A 2 25.66 4.79 -5.32
CA THR A 2 24.23 4.82 -5.69
C THR A 2 23.46 5.50 -4.56
N LYS A 3 22.67 6.52 -4.89
CA LYS A 3 21.80 7.23 -3.93
C LYS A 3 20.95 6.20 -3.17
N PRO A 4 20.79 6.30 -1.84
CA PRO A 4 19.94 5.36 -1.11
C PRO A 4 18.52 5.43 -1.71
N LYS A 5 18.02 4.30 -2.19
CA LYS A 5 16.69 4.21 -2.79
C LYS A 5 15.66 4.11 -1.68
N ILE A 6 14.69 5.01 -1.68
CA ILE A 6 13.56 5.00 -0.75
C ILE A 6 12.75 3.72 -1.02
N LYS A 7 12.57 2.89 0.01
CA LYS A 7 11.85 1.61 -0.08
C LYS A 7 10.35 1.85 0.09
N ILE A 8 9.54 1.24 -0.79
CA ILE A 8 8.10 1.41 -0.84
C ILE A 8 7.38 0.08 -0.59
N PHE A 9 6.40 0.14 0.30
CA PHE A 9 5.41 -0.90 0.50
C PHE A 9 4.11 -0.47 -0.20
N SER A 10 3.76 -1.16 -1.28
CA SER A 10 2.57 -0.87 -2.08
C SER A 10 1.41 -1.77 -1.67
N PHE A 11 0.28 -1.14 -1.31
CA PHE A 11 -0.96 -1.78 -0.91
C PHE A 11 -2.06 -1.48 -1.91
N PHE A 12 -2.91 -2.47 -2.22
CA PHE A 12 -3.94 -2.33 -3.26
C PHE A 12 -3.33 -1.93 -4.62
N ALA A 13 -2.25 -2.61 -5.01
CA ALA A 13 -1.42 -2.21 -6.14
C ALA A 13 -2.16 -2.29 -7.50
N GLY A 14 -3.24 -3.06 -7.59
CA GLY A 14 -3.97 -3.31 -8.82
C GLY A 14 -3.02 -3.82 -9.91
N SER A 15 -3.11 -3.25 -11.11
CA SER A 15 -2.21 -3.58 -12.22
C SER A 15 -0.86 -2.84 -12.18
N GLY A 16 -0.60 -2.00 -11.17
CA GLY A 16 0.74 -1.45 -10.91
C GLY A 16 1.09 -0.12 -11.55
N PHE A 17 0.11 0.65 -12.01
CA PHE A 17 0.38 1.97 -12.61
C PHE A 17 0.95 2.99 -11.61
N LEU A 18 0.51 2.95 -10.35
CA LEU A 18 1.03 3.83 -9.30
C LEU A 18 2.49 3.48 -9.00
N ASP A 19 2.75 2.21 -8.75
CA ASP A 19 4.08 1.63 -8.51
C ASP A 19 5.05 2.01 -9.62
N LEU A 20 4.65 1.84 -10.89
CA LEU A 20 5.47 2.23 -12.04
C LEU A 20 5.86 3.72 -12.01
N GLY A 21 4.94 4.62 -11.64
CA GLY A 21 5.23 6.05 -11.52
C GLY A 21 6.28 6.36 -10.45
N PHE A 22 6.21 5.68 -9.30
CA PHE A 22 7.21 5.79 -8.24
C PHE A 22 8.56 5.22 -8.68
N GLU A 23 8.59 4.06 -9.35
CA GLU A 23 9.86 3.49 -9.85
C GLU A 23 10.55 4.38 -10.87
N LEU A 24 9.79 4.95 -11.82
CA LEU A 24 10.31 5.91 -12.78
C LEU A 24 10.83 7.19 -12.11
N SER A 25 10.35 7.50 -10.91
CA SER A 25 10.80 8.63 -10.10
C SER A 25 11.98 8.28 -9.17
N GLY A 26 12.52 7.05 -9.25
CA GLY A 26 13.71 6.62 -8.51
C GLY A 26 13.43 5.96 -7.16
N PHE A 27 12.17 5.63 -6.84
CA PHE A 27 11.81 4.86 -5.66
C PHE A 27 11.94 3.35 -5.94
N GLU A 28 12.00 2.55 -4.88
CA GLU A 28 12.13 1.09 -4.98
C GLU A 28 10.91 0.39 -4.37
N ILE A 29 10.13 -0.30 -5.20
CA ILE A 29 9.00 -1.10 -4.74
C ILE A 29 9.54 -2.43 -4.19
N VAL A 30 9.50 -2.59 -2.88
CA VAL A 30 10.04 -3.77 -2.20
C VAL A 30 8.95 -4.74 -1.75
N TYR A 31 7.72 -4.28 -1.59
CA TYR A 31 6.59 -5.10 -1.18
C TYR A 31 5.35 -4.71 -2.01
N VAL A 32 4.64 -5.71 -2.53
CA VAL A 32 3.42 -5.50 -3.31
C VAL A 32 2.29 -6.33 -2.72
N ASN A 33 1.18 -5.69 -2.42
CA ASN A 33 -0.06 -6.30 -1.97
C ASN A 33 -1.18 -6.04 -2.97
N GLU A 34 -1.77 -7.11 -3.49
CA GLU A 34 -2.94 -7.09 -4.36
C GLU A 34 -3.71 -8.41 -4.22
N LEU A 35 -5.00 -8.33 -3.90
CA LEU A 35 -5.82 -9.49 -3.57
C LEU A 35 -6.33 -10.22 -4.82
N TYR A 36 -6.64 -9.48 -5.90
CA TYR A 36 -7.28 -10.04 -7.09
C TYR A 36 -6.24 -10.60 -8.08
N SER A 37 -6.23 -11.93 -8.25
CA SER A 37 -5.24 -12.64 -9.09
C SER A 37 -5.07 -12.04 -10.49
N PRO A 38 -6.14 -11.69 -11.24
CA PRO A 38 -5.98 -11.09 -12.57
C PRO A 38 -5.21 -9.76 -12.56
N PHE A 39 -5.35 -8.94 -11.52
CA PHE A 39 -4.57 -7.72 -11.39
C PHE A 39 -3.11 -8.01 -11.05
N MET A 40 -2.84 -8.96 -10.14
CA MET A 40 -1.48 -9.40 -9.84
C MET A 40 -0.78 -10.02 -11.06
N GLU A 41 -1.51 -10.79 -11.87
CA GLU A 41 -0.99 -11.37 -13.12
C GLU A 41 -0.63 -10.26 -14.12
N ALA A 42 -1.52 -9.28 -14.32
CA ALA A 42 -1.24 -8.13 -15.16
C ALA A 42 -0.05 -7.29 -14.65
N TYR A 43 0.04 -7.10 -13.33
CA TYR A 43 1.15 -6.41 -12.66
C TYR A 43 2.49 -7.10 -12.98
N ARG A 44 2.57 -8.42 -12.74
CA ARG A 44 3.77 -9.22 -12.98
C ARG A 44 4.13 -9.29 -14.46
N TYR A 45 3.14 -9.42 -15.34
CA TYR A 45 3.34 -9.43 -16.79
C TYR A 45 3.97 -8.11 -17.27
N SER A 46 3.41 -6.97 -16.83
CA SER A 46 3.88 -5.64 -17.21
C SER A 46 5.33 -5.40 -16.75
N ARG A 47 5.66 -5.80 -15.52
CA ARG A 47 7.04 -5.68 -15.00
C ARG A 47 8.05 -6.52 -15.78
N LYS A 48 7.67 -7.74 -16.16
CA LYS A 48 8.52 -8.60 -16.99
C LYS A 48 8.77 -7.96 -18.35
N LEU A 49 7.73 -7.41 -18.98
CA LEU A 49 7.85 -6.72 -20.27
C LEU A 49 8.76 -5.49 -20.18
N LEU A 50 8.64 -4.72 -19.10
CA LEU A 50 9.42 -3.51 -18.83
C LEU A 50 10.80 -3.79 -18.22
N LYS A 51 11.17 -5.07 -18.02
CA LYS A 51 12.44 -5.50 -17.40
C LYS A 51 12.69 -4.88 -16.02
N LEU A 52 11.63 -4.69 -15.24
CA LEU A 52 11.71 -4.21 -13.85
C LEU A 52 12.06 -5.37 -12.92
N SER A 53 12.80 -5.08 -11.85
CA SER A 53 13.17 -6.08 -10.84
C SER A 53 11.92 -6.60 -10.11
N SER A 54 12.00 -7.81 -9.54
CA SER A 54 10.98 -8.26 -8.60
C SER A 54 11.10 -7.49 -7.28
N PRO A 55 9.98 -7.23 -6.57
CA PRO A 55 10.02 -6.68 -5.23
C PRO A 55 10.80 -7.59 -4.29
N GLU A 56 11.69 -7.03 -3.49
CA GLU A 56 12.58 -7.74 -2.55
C GLU A 56 11.81 -8.65 -1.58
N TYR A 57 10.73 -8.14 -0.99
CA TYR A 57 9.84 -8.87 -0.09
C TYR A 57 8.69 -9.56 -0.83
N GLY A 58 8.64 -9.44 -2.16
CA GLY A 58 7.77 -10.23 -3.02
C GLY A 58 6.32 -9.73 -3.13
N TYR A 59 5.51 -10.59 -3.77
CA TYR A 59 4.12 -10.36 -4.11
C TYR A 59 3.20 -11.07 -3.12
N HIS A 60 2.28 -10.32 -2.50
CA HIS A 60 1.34 -10.80 -1.50
C HIS A 60 -0.08 -10.75 -2.04
N GLN A 61 -0.67 -11.92 -2.24
CA GLN A 61 -2.01 -12.14 -2.78
C GLN A 61 -2.77 -13.17 -1.93
N GLY A 62 -4.08 -13.32 -2.15
CA GLY A 62 -4.93 -14.22 -1.37
C GLY A 62 -4.96 -13.84 0.11
N GLU A 63 -5.01 -14.82 1.02
CA GLU A 63 -5.07 -14.56 2.47
C GLU A 63 -3.88 -13.73 2.99
N LYS A 64 -2.67 -13.98 2.47
CA LYS A 64 -1.46 -13.20 2.82
C LYS A 64 -1.50 -11.76 2.31
N GLY A 65 -2.36 -11.49 1.32
CA GLY A 65 -2.61 -10.17 0.76
C GLY A 65 -3.88 -9.51 1.31
N ASP A 66 -4.62 -10.13 2.23
CA ASP A 66 -5.77 -9.48 2.85
C ASP A 66 -5.28 -8.43 3.86
N VAL A 67 -5.50 -7.16 3.53
CA VAL A 67 -5.09 -6.02 4.36
C VAL A 67 -5.69 -6.08 5.77
N LYS A 68 -6.86 -6.70 5.96
CA LYS A 68 -7.46 -6.91 7.29
C LYS A 68 -6.64 -7.86 8.16
N GLN A 69 -5.88 -8.76 7.56
CA GLN A 69 -4.98 -9.65 8.29
C GLN A 69 -3.62 -9.00 8.57
N LEU A 70 -3.30 -7.90 7.91
CA LEU A 70 -2.05 -7.18 8.11
C LEU A 70 -2.03 -6.30 9.36
N VAL A 71 -3.18 -6.08 10.00
CA VAL A 71 -3.31 -5.26 11.22
C VAL A 71 -3.34 -6.06 12.52
N THR A 72 -3.50 -7.39 12.45
CA THR A 72 -3.55 -8.26 13.64
C THR A 72 -2.93 -9.63 13.42
N GLY A 73 -2.55 -10.29 14.52
CA GLY A 73 -2.04 -11.67 14.50
C GLY A 73 -0.69 -11.84 13.82
N LYS A 74 -0.44 -13.05 13.30
CA LYS A 74 0.86 -13.45 12.76
C LYS A 74 1.26 -12.68 11.50
N THR A 75 0.31 -12.37 10.62
CA THR A 75 0.60 -11.68 9.36
C THR A 75 1.02 -10.23 9.61
N ALA A 76 0.43 -9.56 10.61
CA ALA A 76 0.86 -8.25 11.07
C ALA A 76 2.29 -8.24 11.64
N LEU A 77 2.63 -9.26 12.45
CA LEU A 77 4.00 -9.43 12.96
C LEU A 77 5.00 -9.59 11.83
N ASN A 78 4.71 -10.48 10.87
CA ASN A 78 5.57 -10.68 9.71
C ASN A 78 5.77 -9.38 8.90
N LEU A 79 4.70 -8.63 8.64
CA LEU A 79 4.81 -7.34 7.94
C LEU A 79 5.71 -6.36 8.72
N GLY A 80 5.54 -6.29 10.04
CA GLY A 80 6.39 -5.48 10.91
C GLY A 80 7.87 -5.90 10.86
N GLU A 81 8.17 -7.19 10.75
CA GLU A 81 9.54 -7.69 10.56
C GLU A 81 10.12 -7.26 9.22
N LEU A 82 9.36 -7.37 8.13
CA LEU A 82 9.79 -6.90 6.80
C LEU A 82 10.07 -5.40 6.77
N ILE A 83 9.23 -4.60 7.44
CA ILE A 83 9.42 -3.14 7.53
C ILE A 83 10.66 -2.81 8.38
N LYS A 84 10.84 -3.49 9.52
CA LYS A 84 12.04 -3.33 10.34
C LYS A 84 13.30 -3.68 9.57
N ASP A 85 13.24 -4.73 8.75
CA ASP A 85 14.35 -5.13 7.90
C ASP A 85 14.63 -4.08 6.82
N ALA A 86 13.60 -3.58 6.14
CA ALA A 86 13.71 -2.51 5.14
C ALA A 86 14.41 -1.25 5.70
N ARG A 87 14.13 -0.94 6.99
CA ARG A 87 14.71 0.20 7.71
C ARG A 87 16.19 0.04 8.05
N LYS A 88 16.75 -1.18 8.04
CA LYS A 88 18.19 -1.40 8.28
C LYS A 88 19.03 -0.92 7.09
N ASP A 89 18.55 -1.20 5.88
CA ASP A 89 19.28 -0.90 4.64
C ASP A 89 18.94 0.48 4.07
N CYS A 90 17.75 1.00 4.38
CA CYS A 90 17.30 2.31 3.96
C CYS A 90 16.52 3.01 5.07
N HIS A 91 16.95 4.21 5.46
CA HIS A 91 16.31 4.95 6.55
C HIS A 91 14.88 5.42 6.24
N ILE A 92 14.46 5.45 4.97
CA ILE A 92 13.16 5.99 4.55
C ILE A 92 12.29 4.86 3.95
N VAL A 93 11.17 4.60 4.61
CA VAL A 93 10.12 3.66 4.18
C VAL A 93 8.82 4.41 3.91
N GLY A 94 8.31 4.30 2.69
CA GLY A 94 7.04 4.89 2.28
C GLY A 94 5.94 3.86 2.07
N PHE A 95 4.71 4.22 2.40
CA PHE A 95 3.53 3.42 2.05
C PHE A 95 2.78 4.07 0.89
N ILE A 96 2.41 3.30 -0.13
CA ILE A 96 1.55 3.80 -1.20
C ILE A 96 0.35 2.87 -1.35
N GLY A 97 -0.76 3.41 -1.83
CA GLY A 97 -1.89 2.58 -2.19
C GLY A 97 -3.13 3.34 -2.60
N GLY A 98 -4.14 2.57 -3.02
CA GLY A 98 -5.48 3.08 -3.30
C GLY A 98 -6.50 2.15 -2.69
N PRO A 99 -6.75 2.19 -1.36
CA PRO A 99 -7.80 1.40 -0.76
C PRO A 99 -9.13 1.70 -1.49
N PRO A 100 -9.98 0.69 -1.71
CA PRO A 100 -11.26 0.90 -2.37
C PRO A 100 -12.04 1.97 -1.61
N CYS A 101 -12.49 3.00 -2.35
CA CYS A 101 -13.15 4.16 -1.79
C CYS A 101 -14.30 3.68 -0.87
N PRO A 102 -14.35 4.11 0.39
CA PRO A 102 -15.43 3.72 1.28
C PRO A 102 -16.77 4.24 0.74
N ASP A 103 -17.86 3.52 1.03
CA ASP A 103 -19.24 3.81 0.61
C ASP A 103 -19.81 5.09 1.27
N PHE A 104 -19.08 6.21 1.22
CA PHE A 104 -19.54 7.56 1.60
C PHE A 104 -19.87 8.42 0.37
N SER A 105 -19.81 7.84 -0.84
CA SER A 105 -20.27 8.54 -2.04
C SER A 105 -21.78 8.77 -1.95
N ILE A 106 -22.20 10.00 -2.24
CA ILE A 106 -23.60 10.44 -2.32
C ILE A 106 -24.42 9.58 -3.32
N GLY A 107 -23.75 8.88 -4.25
CA GLY A 107 -24.35 7.93 -5.19
C GLY A 107 -24.30 6.44 -4.79
N GLY A 108 -23.86 6.11 -3.57
CA GLY A 108 -23.72 4.74 -3.05
C GLY A 108 -24.80 4.30 -2.05
N LYS A 109 -24.73 3.06 -1.57
CA LYS A 109 -25.74 2.43 -0.67
C LYS A 109 -25.75 2.94 0.79
N ASN A 110 -25.01 4.01 1.13
CA ASN A 110 -24.94 4.59 2.49
C ASN A 110 -24.67 3.55 3.60
N ARG A 111 -23.69 2.66 3.42
CA ARG A 111 -23.34 1.65 4.44
C ARG A 111 -22.19 2.07 5.37
N GLY A 112 -21.53 3.18 5.07
CA GLY A 112 -20.51 3.79 5.94
C GLY A 112 -19.37 2.84 6.31
N ILE A 113 -18.94 2.87 7.58
CA ILE A 113 -17.82 2.10 8.14
C ILE A 113 -18.10 0.58 8.15
N HIS A 114 -19.37 0.17 8.09
CA HIS A 114 -19.76 -1.24 8.13
C HIS A 114 -19.78 -1.92 6.75
N GLY A 115 -19.62 -1.17 5.65
CA GLY A 115 -19.43 -1.76 4.32
C GLY A 115 -18.04 -2.37 4.14
N ASP A 116 -17.93 -3.40 3.30
CA ASP A 116 -16.66 -4.12 3.06
C ASP A 116 -15.53 -3.17 2.60
N ASN A 117 -15.84 -2.16 1.79
CA ASN A 117 -14.88 -1.12 1.35
C ASN A 117 -14.47 -0.17 2.49
N GLY A 118 -15.38 0.10 3.43
CA GLY A 118 -15.11 0.89 4.64
C GLY A 118 -14.12 0.19 5.57
N GLN A 119 -14.24 -1.14 5.70
CA GLN A 119 -13.32 -1.96 6.49
C GLN A 119 -11.91 -1.98 5.89
N LEU A 120 -11.77 -2.07 4.56
CA LEU A 120 -10.47 -2.06 3.89
C LEU A 120 -9.74 -0.72 4.04
N SER A 121 -10.47 0.39 3.90
CA SER A 121 -9.92 1.73 4.15
C SER A 121 -9.52 1.91 5.62
N GLY A 122 -10.34 1.44 6.56
CA GLY A 122 -10.03 1.45 7.99
C GLY A 122 -8.78 0.64 8.32
N ALA A 123 -8.66 -0.57 7.78
CA ALA A 123 -7.48 -1.41 7.97
C ALA A 123 -6.20 -0.77 7.40
N TYR A 124 -6.28 -0.08 6.25
CA TYR A 124 -5.12 0.65 5.71
C TYR A 124 -4.70 1.83 6.58
N ILE A 125 -5.65 2.58 7.13
CA ILE A 125 -5.36 3.65 8.10
C ILE A 125 -4.71 3.07 9.36
N GLU A 126 -5.25 1.97 9.88
CA GLU A 126 -4.70 1.28 11.03
C GLU A 126 -3.26 0.79 10.76
N LEU A 127 -2.97 0.24 9.58
CA LEU A 127 -1.61 -0.10 9.16
C LEU A 127 -0.66 1.09 9.21
N ILE A 128 -1.08 2.24 8.69
CA ILE A 128 -0.28 3.47 8.72
C ILE A 128 0.00 3.88 10.18
N CYS A 129 -1.01 3.83 11.05
CA CYS A 129 -0.88 4.15 12.47
C CYS A 129 0.06 3.18 13.21
N GLN A 130 -0.04 1.88 12.96
CA GLN A 130 0.77 0.85 13.61
C GLN A 130 2.24 0.89 13.14
N GLN A 131 2.46 1.03 11.83
CA GLN A 131 3.80 0.88 11.24
C GLN A 131 4.55 2.20 11.06
N GLN A 132 3.85 3.34 11.16
CA GLN A 132 4.40 4.68 11.08
C GLN A 132 5.44 4.86 9.94
N PRO A 133 5.04 4.67 8.67
CA PRO A 133 5.92 4.95 7.54
C PRO A 133 6.36 6.42 7.56
N ASP A 134 7.50 6.73 6.94
CA ASP A 134 8.05 8.09 6.91
C ASP A 134 7.22 9.03 6.04
N PHE A 135 6.52 8.47 5.06
CA PHE A 135 5.45 9.12 4.31
C PHE A 135 4.45 8.08 3.82
N PHE A 136 3.26 8.54 3.45
CA PHE A 136 2.31 7.71 2.72
C PHE A 136 1.61 8.49 1.60
N SER A 137 1.20 7.77 0.55
CA SER A 137 0.39 8.30 -0.54
C SER A 137 -0.88 7.45 -0.69
N SER A 138 -2.04 8.11 -0.74
CA SER A 138 -3.32 7.45 -0.97
C SER A 138 -4.10 8.13 -2.09
N LYS A 139 -4.58 7.35 -3.07
CA LYS A 139 -5.52 7.84 -4.08
C LYS A 139 -6.96 7.72 -3.56
N MET A 140 -7.32 8.54 -2.58
CA MET A 140 -8.70 8.67 -2.09
C MET A 140 -9.50 9.70 -2.92
N SER A 141 -10.82 9.54 -2.99
CA SER A 141 -11.71 10.58 -3.55
C SER A 141 -11.69 11.85 -2.67
N LYS A 142 -11.87 13.03 -3.29
CA LYS A 142 -11.79 14.34 -2.62
C LYS A 142 -12.74 14.50 -1.43
N ASP A 143 -13.85 13.76 -1.41
CA ASP A 143 -14.87 13.84 -0.37
C ASP A 143 -14.40 13.22 0.96
N TYR A 144 -13.49 12.24 0.93
CA TYR A 144 -13.02 11.57 2.14
C TYR A 144 -11.91 12.33 2.88
N ILE A 145 -11.09 13.10 2.15
CA ILE A 145 -10.00 13.91 2.74
C ILE A 145 -10.56 14.93 3.76
N LYS A 146 -11.81 15.36 3.58
CA LYS A 146 -12.51 16.26 4.51
C LYS A 146 -13.01 15.58 5.79
N LEU A 147 -13.20 14.26 5.80
CA LEU A 147 -13.85 13.53 6.89
C LEU A 147 -12.87 13.02 7.95
N THR A 148 -11.58 12.87 7.61
CA THR A 148 -10.62 12.17 8.48
C THR A 148 -9.46 13.01 8.99
N ASN A 149 -9.35 14.30 8.63
CA ASN A 149 -8.18 15.13 8.98
C ASN A 149 -6.84 14.42 8.70
N ILE A 150 -6.76 13.62 7.63
CA ILE A 150 -5.52 12.95 7.21
C ILE A 150 -4.65 14.01 6.54
N VAL A 151 -3.84 14.67 7.36
CA VAL A 151 -2.73 15.52 6.96
C VAL A 151 -1.61 14.60 6.46
N PHE A 152 -1.03 14.93 5.29
CA PHE A 152 0.24 14.37 4.86
C PHE A 152 1.29 14.65 5.95
N PHE A 153 1.59 13.66 6.79
CA PHE A 153 2.74 13.74 7.69
C PHE A 153 3.98 13.40 6.87
N LEU A 154 4.61 14.42 6.32
CA LEU A 154 6.06 14.40 6.19
C LEU A 154 6.58 14.59 7.62
N LYS A 155 7.14 13.52 8.24
CA LYS A 155 7.86 13.71 9.50
C LYS A 155 8.94 14.78 9.27
N PRO A 156 9.03 15.83 10.12
CA PRO A 156 10.05 16.87 9.99
C PRO A 156 11.46 16.31 10.16
#